data_AF-A0A127QYN8-F1
#
_entry.id   AF-A0A127QYN8-F1
#
_cell.length_a   1.000
_cell.length_b   1.000
_cell.length_c   1.000
_cell.angle_alpha   90.00
_cell.angle_beta   90.00
_cell.angle_gamma   90.00
#
_symmetry.space_group_name_H-M   'P 1'
#
loop_
_entity.id
_entity.type
_entity.pdbx_description
1 polymer ?
#
loop_
_entity_poly.entity_id
_entity_poly.type
_entity_poly.pdbx_seq_one_letter_code
_entity_poly.pdbx_strand_id
1 'polypeptide(L)'
;MKSPLTGPFLILATTLLLAGCDMMQPNVRSYTPPPRSTAPAPAPVSLSESLSPSEQVIDVPQASASTAAKRGELSDVVERMARRNACTPAASATLIAKTSAVETYQISCQDGQQQLYKCELRQCRLMN
;
A
#
# COMPACT_ATOMS: atom_id res chain seq x y z
N MET A 1 -14.57 29.55 -52.74
CA MET A 1 -15.68 28.74 -53.28
C MET A 1 -15.55 27.36 -52.65
N LYS A 2 -16.34 27.02 -51.62
CA LYS A 2 -17.72 26.50 -51.66
C LYS A 2 -17.68 24.96 -51.58
N SER A 3 -17.56 24.36 -50.39
CA SER A 3 -18.60 23.97 -49.41
C SER A 3 -18.60 22.42 -49.28
N PRO A 4 -19.47 21.80 -48.46
CA PRO A 4 -19.24 21.50 -47.05
C PRO A 4 -19.43 19.99 -46.78
N LEU A 5 -19.18 19.48 -45.57
CA LEU A 5 -20.03 18.40 -45.05
C LEU A 5 -19.99 18.39 -43.51
N THR A 6 -20.81 19.29 -42.99
CA THR A 6 -21.50 19.16 -41.71
C THR A 6 -22.19 17.80 -41.62
N GLY A 7 -22.01 17.09 -40.51
CA GLY A 7 -22.77 15.88 -40.19
C GLY A 7 -22.87 15.66 -38.68
N PRO A 8 -23.97 16.08 -38.03
CA PRO A 8 -24.22 15.93 -36.60
C PRO A 8 -24.86 14.56 -36.32
N PHE A 9 -24.18 13.47 -36.67
CA PHE A 9 -24.80 12.13 -36.69
C PHE A 9 -24.30 11.14 -35.62
N LEU A 10 -23.43 11.57 -34.71
CA LEU A 10 -22.90 10.72 -33.65
C LEU A 10 -23.27 11.24 -32.25
N ILE A 11 -24.50 11.71 -32.07
CA ILE A 11 -25.01 12.18 -30.76
C ILE A 11 -26.00 11.17 -30.13
N LEU A 12 -26.29 10.01 -30.73
CA LEU A 12 -27.50 9.24 -30.38
C LEU A 12 -27.34 7.79 -29.87
N ALA A 13 -26.15 7.31 -29.47
CA ALA A 13 -25.97 5.87 -29.22
C ALA A 13 -25.31 5.42 -27.90
N THR A 14 -25.12 6.28 -26.88
CA THR A 14 -24.34 5.88 -25.68
C THR A 14 -24.99 6.21 -24.33
N THR A 15 -26.32 6.18 -24.22
CA THR A 15 -27.06 6.44 -22.96
C THR A 15 -27.63 5.19 -22.27
N LEU A 16 -27.20 3.96 -22.60
CA LEU A 16 -27.92 2.74 -22.16
C LEU A 16 -27.08 1.62 -21.47
N LEU A 17 -25.85 1.89 -21.07
CA LEU A 17 -25.03 0.98 -20.25
C LEU A 17 -24.38 1.91 -19.21
N LEU A 18 -24.67 1.90 -17.91
CA LEU A 18 -24.44 0.83 -16.95
C LEU A 18 -25.36 1.04 -15.73
N ALA A 19 -26.47 0.31 -15.68
CA ALA A 19 -27.19 0.01 -14.44
C ALA A 19 -26.73 -1.37 -13.96
N GLY A 20 -26.08 -1.45 -12.80
CA GLY A 20 -25.80 -2.72 -12.13
C GLY A 20 -24.41 -2.81 -11.54
N CYS A 21 -24.28 -2.54 -10.25
CA CYS A 21 -23.38 -3.19 -9.28
C CYS A 21 -23.58 -2.53 -7.91
N ASP A 22 -24.74 -2.74 -7.27
CA ASP A 22 -24.95 -2.39 -5.86
C ASP A 22 -25.59 -3.57 -5.12
N MET A 23 -24.76 -4.58 -4.86
CA MET A 23 -25.02 -5.57 -3.81
C MET A 23 -23.69 -5.92 -3.15
N MET A 24 -23.25 -5.06 -2.24
CA MET A 24 -22.30 -5.43 -1.20
C MET A 24 -22.86 -4.96 0.14
N GLN A 25 -23.53 -5.87 0.86
CA GLN A 25 -23.98 -5.60 2.22
C GLN A 25 -22.77 -5.46 3.15
N PRO A 26 -22.66 -4.39 3.97
CA PRO A 26 -21.73 -4.38 5.08
C PRO A 26 -22.26 -5.35 6.15
N ASN A 27 -21.50 -6.40 6.44
CA ASN A 27 -21.70 -7.25 7.60
C ASN A 27 -21.33 -6.46 8.87
N VAL A 28 -22.27 -5.64 9.35
CA VAL A 28 -22.16 -4.98 10.65
C VAL A 28 -22.37 -6.03 11.75
N ARG A 29 -21.27 -6.64 12.17
CA ARG A 29 -21.21 -7.32 13.46
C ARG A 29 -21.37 -6.26 14.55
N SER A 30 -22.59 -6.15 15.09
CA SER A 30 -22.86 -5.41 16.32
C SER A 30 -21.92 -5.92 17.42
N TYR A 31 -20.94 -5.10 17.78
CA TYR A 31 -20.11 -5.34 18.94
C TYR A 31 -20.94 -5.03 20.18
N THR A 32 -21.42 -6.07 20.86
CA THR A 32 -21.97 -5.93 22.21
C THR A 32 -20.78 -5.91 23.18
N PRO A 33 -20.46 -4.78 23.83
CA PRO A 33 -19.44 -4.79 24.87
C PRO A 33 -19.91 -5.66 26.04
N PRO A 34 -19.04 -6.49 26.64
CA PRO A 34 -19.39 -7.23 27.83
C PRO A 34 -19.67 -6.27 28.99
N PRO A 35 -20.57 -6.61 29.93
CA PRO A 35 -20.82 -5.78 31.09
C PRO A 35 -19.53 -5.63 31.90
N ARG A 36 -19.11 -4.39 32.14
CA ARG A 36 -18.04 -4.08 33.09
C ARG A 36 -18.51 -4.51 34.48
N SER A 37 -18.05 -5.67 34.92
CA SER A 37 -18.21 -6.13 36.29
C SER A 37 -17.38 -5.24 37.21
N THR A 38 -18.07 -4.54 38.11
CA THR A 38 -17.51 -3.65 39.13
C THR A 38 -16.68 -4.42 40.18
N ALA A 39 -15.37 -4.15 40.20
CA ALA A 39 -14.40 -4.25 41.33
C ALA A 39 -14.18 -5.64 41.99
N PRO A 40 -13.08 -5.91 42.74
CA PRO A 40 -12.07 -4.99 43.31
C PRO A 40 -10.59 -5.37 43.00
N ALA A 41 -9.66 -4.41 43.21
CA ALA A 41 -8.21 -4.63 43.14
C ALA A 41 -7.74 -5.59 44.26
N PRO A 42 -6.70 -6.44 44.07
CA PRO A 42 -5.33 -6.02 44.44
C PRO A 42 -4.13 -6.71 43.73
N ALA A 43 -2.96 -6.08 43.94
CA ALA A 43 -1.57 -6.57 43.91
C ALA A 43 -0.83 -6.83 42.57
N PRO A 44 0.44 -6.35 42.42
CA PRO A 44 1.26 -6.59 41.24
C PRO A 44 1.91 -7.98 41.31
N VAL A 45 1.57 -8.86 40.38
CA VAL A 45 2.22 -10.17 40.22
C VAL A 45 3.34 -10.08 39.18
N SER A 46 4.55 -10.44 39.61
CA SER A 46 5.79 -10.49 38.83
C SER A 46 5.67 -11.40 37.60
N LEU A 47 6.03 -10.85 36.43
CA LEU A 47 6.12 -11.53 35.14
C LEU A 47 7.42 -12.36 35.03
N SER A 48 7.58 -13.41 35.83
CA SER A 48 8.76 -14.28 35.74
C SER A 48 8.44 -15.77 35.56
N GLU A 49 7.20 -16.14 35.24
CA GLU A 49 6.90 -17.56 35.04
C GLU A 49 5.81 -17.77 33.98
N SER A 50 6.24 -17.82 32.71
CA SER A 50 5.55 -18.68 31.74
C SER A 50 6.53 -19.06 30.63
N LEU A 51 7.32 -20.10 30.92
CA LEU A 51 8.11 -20.82 29.94
C LEU A 51 7.19 -21.77 29.15
N SER A 52 6.95 -21.42 27.89
CA SER A 52 6.91 -22.27 26.68
C SER A 52 5.83 -23.37 26.54
N PRO A 53 5.27 -23.58 25.32
CA PRO A 53 6.01 -24.31 24.28
C PRO A 53 5.89 -23.72 22.85
N SER A 54 7.05 -23.58 22.23
CA SER A 54 7.30 -23.85 20.80
C SER A 54 6.28 -23.33 19.77
N GLU A 55 6.36 -22.05 19.46
CA GLU A 55 6.25 -21.64 18.06
C GLU A 55 7.64 -21.17 17.63
N GLN A 56 8.27 -21.91 16.72
CA GLN A 56 9.34 -21.36 15.91
C GLN A 56 8.71 -20.22 15.11
N VAL A 57 8.71 -19.03 15.70
CA VAL A 57 8.64 -17.79 14.95
C VAL A 57 9.91 -17.82 14.12
N ILE A 58 9.78 -18.26 12.86
CA ILE A 58 10.70 -17.84 11.83
C ILE A 58 10.69 -16.32 11.95
N ASP A 59 11.79 -15.78 12.45
CA ASP A 59 12.12 -14.37 12.40
C ASP A 59 12.17 -14.02 10.90
N VAL A 60 10.99 -13.75 10.33
CA VAL A 60 10.92 -12.84 9.20
C VAL A 60 11.42 -11.56 9.84
N PRO A 61 12.55 -10.99 9.39
CA PRO A 61 12.97 -9.69 9.88
C PRO A 61 11.81 -8.77 9.51
N GLN A 62 10.93 -8.49 10.47
CA GLN A 62 9.91 -7.49 10.31
C GLN A 62 10.74 -6.23 10.30
N ALA A 63 11.06 -5.75 9.09
CA ALA A 63 11.76 -4.50 8.86
C ALA A 63 10.83 -3.37 9.30
N SER A 64 10.64 -3.30 10.61
CA SER A 64 9.90 -2.31 11.34
C SER A 64 10.92 -1.63 12.23
N ALA A 65 10.86 -0.30 12.21
CA ALA A 65 11.62 0.63 13.04
C ALA A 65 13.03 1.00 12.53
N SER A 66 13.14 2.06 11.72
CA SER A 66 13.20 3.44 12.25
C SER A 66 14.10 4.42 11.48
N THR A 67 13.47 5.56 11.12
CA THR A 67 13.94 6.95 11.23
C THR A 67 15.16 7.45 10.46
N ALA A 68 15.37 6.94 9.25
CA ALA A 68 15.80 7.77 8.14
C ALA A 68 15.31 7.07 6.87
N ALA A 69 14.64 7.79 5.95
CA ALA A 69 14.43 7.25 4.62
C ALA A 69 15.81 7.02 4.01
N LYS A 70 16.31 5.79 4.10
CA LYS A 70 17.62 5.46 3.54
C LYS A 70 17.46 5.57 2.04
N ARG A 71 18.15 6.54 1.44
CA ARG A 71 18.26 6.64 -0.01
C ARG A 71 19.15 5.47 -0.46
N GLY A 72 18.65 4.66 -1.39
CA GLY A 72 19.43 3.58 -1.98
C GLY A 72 20.14 4.03 -3.26
N GLU A 73 20.96 3.17 -3.84
CA GLU A 73 21.78 3.53 -5.01
C GLU A 73 20.93 3.80 -6.26
N LEU A 74 19.79 3.12 -6.35
CA LEU A 74 18.85 3.21 -7.46
C LEU A 74 17.63 4.09 -7.16
N SER A 75 17.64 4.86 -6.06
CA SER A 75 16.54 5.76 -5.70
C SER A 75 16.18 6.71 -6.84
N ASP A 76 17.15 7.33 -7.51
CA ASP A 76 16.91 8.24 -8.65
C ASP A 76 16.28 7.54 -9.86
N VAL A 77 16.66 6.28 -10.10
CA VAL A 77 16.09 5.48 -11.19
C VAL A 77 14.62 5.19 -10.90
N VAL A 78 14.33 4.78 -9.66
CA VAL A 78 12.99 4.45 -9.19
C VAL A 78 12.07 5.68 -9.17
N GLU A 79 12.57 6.85 -8.76
CA GLU A 79 11.81 8.11 -8.84
C GLU A 79 11.48 8.49 -10.28
N ARG A 80 12.40 8.32 -11.23
CA ARG A 80 12.11 8.53 -12.66
C ARG A 80 11.10 7.52 -13.20
N MET A 81 11.17 6.26 -12.77
CA MET A 81 10.21 5.23 -13.17
C MET A 81 8.81 5.52 -12.62
N ALA A 82 8.69 5.95 -11.36
CA ALA A 82 7.41 6.39 -10.80
C ALA A 82 6.75 7.48 -11.63
N ARG A 83 7.49 8.51 -12.02
CA ARG A 83 6.96 9.58 -12.88
C ARG A 83 6.45 9.07 -14.22
N ARG A 84 7.09 8.03 -14.79
CA ARG A 84 6.61 7.36 -16.03
C ARG A 84 5.38 6.50 -15.78
N ASN A 85 5.22 5.95 -14.59
CA ASN A 85 4.08 5.14 -14.15
C ASN A 85 3.00 5.98 -13.45
N ALA A 86 2.77 7.21 -13.91
CA ALA A 86 1.75 8.14 -13.40
C ALA A 86 1.85 8.49 -11.89
N CYS A 87 2.97 8.20 -11.23
CA CYS A 87 3.21 8.58 -9.84
C CYS A 87 4.15 9.77 -9.76
N THR A 88 3.63 10.92 -9.35
CA THR A 88 4.47 12.06 -8.96
C THR A 88 4.91 11.87 -7.52
N PRO A 89 6.21 11.68 -7.21
CA PRO A 89 6.66 11.42 -5.85
C PRO A 89 6.36 12.62 -4.94
N ALA A 90 5.70 12.38 -3.80
CA ALA A 90 5.49 13.36 -2.74
C ALA A 90 6.75 13.55 -1.87
N ALA A 91 7.57 12.49 -1.81
CA ALA A 91 8.87 12.46 -1.14
C ALA A 91 9.85 11.62 -1.97
N SER A 92 11.14 11.63 -1.59
CA SER A 92 12.14 10.77 -2.23
C SER A 92 11.83 9.29 -2.04
N ALA A 93 12.27 8.45 -2.99
CA ALA A 93 12.12 7.01 -2.88
C ALA A 93 12.79 6.48 -1.60
N THR A 94 12.04 5.72 -0.82
CA THR A 94 12.50 5.15 0.44
C THR A 94 12.96 3.72 0.20
N LEU A 95 14.21 3.39 0.52
CA LEU A 95 14.71 2.02 0.50
C LEU A 95 14.11 1.24 1.68
N ILE A 96 13.32 0.23 1.38
CA ILE A 96 12.65 -0.61 2.40
C ILE A 96 13.34 -1.97 2.59
N ALA A 97 14.12 -2.44 1.61
CA ALA A 97 14.96 -3.62 1.75
C ALA A 97 16.18 -3.54 0.84
N LYS A 98 17.32 -4.07 1.29
CA LYS A 98 18.54 -4.20 0.48
C LYS A 98 19.28 -5.49 0.81
N THR A 99 19.58 -6.26 -0.23
CA THR A 99 20.48 -7.42 -0.21
C THR A 99 21.69 -7.13 -1.13
N SER A 100 22.58 -8.11 -1.31
CA SER A 100 23.72 -7.98 -2.23
C SER A 100 23.30 -7.81 -3.70
N ALA A 101 22.14 -8.34 -4.10
CA ALA A 101 21.69 -8.35 -5.50
C ALA A 101 20.40 -7.56 -5.74
N VAL A 102 19.66 -7.22 -4.68
CA VAL A 102 18.31 -6.68 -4.75
C VAL A 102 18.15 -5.45 -3.86
N GLU A 103 17.52 -4.41 -4.40
CA GLU A 103 17.04 -3.25 -3.64
C GLU A 103 15.54 -3.11 -3.86
N THR A 104 14.77 -2.97 -2.78
CA THR A 104 13.32 -2.73 -2.83
C THR A 104 13.02 -1.35 -2.29
N TYR A 105 12.23 -0.60 -3.04
CA TYR A 105 11.88 0.79 -2.78
C TYR A 105 10.37 0.97 -2.65
N GLN A 106 10.00 1.94 -1.84
CA GLN A 106 8.65 2.47 -1.74
C GLN A 106 8.64 3.94 -2.15
N ILE A 107 7.69 4.31 -3.01
CA ILE A 107 7.40 5.69 -3.38
C ILE A 107 5.99 6.03 -2.94
N SER A 108 5.86 7.07 -2.13
CA SER A 108 4.59 7.73 -1.86
C SER A 108 4.33 8.78 -2.94
N CYS A 109 3.21 8.64 -3.64
CA CYS A 109 2.77 9.53 -4.70
C CYS A 109 1.94 10.69 -4.12
N GLN A 110 1.86 11.82 -4.84
CA GLN A 110 1.09 13.00 -4.39
C GLN A 110 -0.42 12.77 -4.29
N ASP A 111 -0.95 11.82 -5.05
CA ASP A 111 -2.36 11.38 -4.99
C ASP A 111 -2.66 10.45 -3.80
N GLY A 112 -1.65 10.17 -2.96
CA GLY A 112 -1.76 9.27 -1.81
C GLY A 112 -1.53 7.80 -2.16
N GLN A 113 -1.34 7.44 -3.43
CA GLN A 113 -0.98 6.08 -3.81
C GLN A 113 0.45 5.74 -3.37
N GLN A 114 0.72 4.45 -3.25
CA GLN A 114 2.07 3.95 -3.01
C GLN A 114 2.45 2.96 -4.10
N GLN A 115 3.64 3.14 -4.65
CA GLN A 115 4.22 2.23 -5.63
C GLN A 115 5.45 1.55 -5.03
N LEU A 116 5.52 0.23 -5.18
CA LEU A 116 6.68 -0.56 -4.80
C LEU A 116 7.52 -0.88 -6.03
N TYR A 117 8.82 -0.79 -5.89
CA TYR A 117 9.76 -1.13 -6.95
C TYR A 117 10.79 -2.11 -6.42
N LYS A 118 11.09 -3.13 -7.22
CA LYS A 118 12.23 -4.02 -6.97
C LYS A 118 13.26 -3.85 -8.07
N CYS A 119 14.49 -3.62 -7.66
CA CYS A 119 15.64 -3.51 -8.51
C CYS A 119 16.56 -4.71 -8.29
N GLU A 120 16.73 -5.55 -9.31
CA GLU A 120 17.63 -6.71 -9.29
C GLU A 120 18.72 -6.47 -10.34
N LEU A 121 20.00 -6.59 -9.97
CA LEU A 121 21.12 -6.38 -10.90
C LEU A 121 21.02 -5.05 -11.69
N ARG A 122 20.61 -3.97 -11.01
CA ARG A 122 20.37 -2.62 -11.58
C ARG A 122 19.19 -2.53 -12.57
N GLN A 123 18.37 -3.56 -12.68
CA GLN A 123 17.12 -3.54 -13.44
C GLN A 123 15.93 -3.39 -12.48
N CYS A 124 15.23 -2.26 -12.59
CA CYS A 124 14.10 -1.96 -11.73
C CYS A 124 12.77 -2.31 -12.40
N ARG A 125 11.83 -2.85 -11.63
CA ARG A 125 10.45 -3.13 -12.05
C ARG A 125 9.45 -2.70 -10.99
N LEU A 126 8.28 -2.24 -11.45
CA LEU A 126 7.14 -1.98 -10.58
C LEU A 126 6.60 -3.31 -10.05
N MET A 127 6.37 -3.38 -8.74
CA MET A 127 5.66 -4.47 -8.07
C MET A 127 4.24 -3.96 -7.82
N ASN A 128 3.30 -4.33 -8.69
CA ASN A 128 1.87 -4.08 -8.44
C ASN A 128 1.30 -5.15 -7.52
#